data_AF-A0A9E4BPU5-F1
#
_entry.id   AF-A0A9E4BPU5-F1
#
_cell.length_a   1.000
_cell.length_b   1.000
_cell.length_c   1.000
_cell.angle_alpha   90.00
_cell.angle_beta   90.00
_cell.angle_gamma   90.00
#
_symmetry.space_group_name_H-M   'P 1'
#
loop_
_entity.id
_entity.type
_entity.pdbx_description
1 polymer ?
#
loop_
_entity_poly.entity_id
_entity_poly.type
_entity_poly.pdbx_seq_one_letter_code
_entity_poly.pdbx_strand_id
1 'polypeptide(L)'
;EWRFLRKFSPYQRLRERPDYPQTLIMSSTRDDRVHPGHARKMAAKLAEMRKPVAYYETTEGGHAAAVDNEQRAFMWTLSMEFLWDALDPPEE
;
A
#
# COMPACT_ATOMS: atom_id res chain seq x y z
N GLU A 1 -13.34 22.36 -9.44
CA GLU A 1 -12.58 21.10 -9.66
C GLU A 1 -12.44 20.24 -8.40
N TRP A 2 -12.05 20.78 -7.24
CA TRP A 2 -11.93 20.00 -5.99
C TRP A 2 -13.18 19.15 -5.65
N ARG A 3 -14.38 19.73 -5.79
CA ARG A 3 -15.66 19.02 -5.61
C ARG A 3 -15.80 17.79 -6.50
N PHE A 4 -15.17 17.77 -7.67
CA PHE A 4 -15.18 16.65 -8.59
C PHE A 4 -14.17 15.58 -8.14
N LEU A 5 -12.91 15.96 -7.88
CA LEU A 5 -11.86 15.03 -7.43
C LEU A 5 -12.22 14.29 -6.13
N ARG A 6 -12.84 14.99 -5.18
CA ARG A 6 -13.28 14.41 -3.90
C ARG A 6 -14.27 13.25 -4.09
N LYS A 7 -14.96 13.18 -5.22
CA LYS A 7 -15.93 12.11 -5.52
C LYS A 7 -15.27 10.76 -5.75
N PHE A 8 -13.97 10.68 -6.02
CA PHE A 8 -13.32 9.40 -6.29
C PHE A 8 -11.95 9.25 -5.62
N SER A 9 -11.34 10.33 -5.13
CA SER A 9 -10.04 10.24 -4.48
C SER A 9 -10.06 9.24 -3.30
N PRO A 10 -9.22 8.20 -3.32
CA PRO A 10 -9.21 7.17 -2.27
C PRO A 10 -8.98 7.77 -0.88
N TYR A 11 -8.06 8.73 -0.76
CA TYR A 11 -7.66 9.30 0.53
C TYR A 11 -8.81 10.05 1.23
N GLN A 12 -9.59 10.83 0.47
CA GLN A 12 -10.76 11.54 1.01
C GLN A 12 -11.98 10.63 1.21
N ARG A 13 -12.01 9.47 0.55
CA ARG A 13 -13.16 8.55 0.59
C ARG A 13 -13.04 7.40 1.57
N LEU A 14 -11.97 7.33 2.36
CA LEU A 14 -11.91 6.43 3.51
C LEU A 14 -13.08 6.72 4.48
N ARG A 15 -13.77 5.65 4.86
CA ARG A 15 -14.91 5.63 5.79
C ARG A 15 -14.61 4.74 7.00
N GLU A 16 -15.22 5.02 8.13
CA GLU A 16 -15.18 4.18 9.34
C GLU A 16 -16.11 2.96 9.21
N ARG A 17 -15.89 2.13 8.19
CA ARG A 17 -16.56 0.84 8.03
C ARG A 17 -15.63 -0.29 8.50
N PRO A 18 -16.14 -1.36 9.14
CA PRO A 18 -15.28 -2.41 9.71
C PRO A 18 -14.59 -3.26 8.64
N ASP A 19 -15.19 -3.40 7.47
CA ASP A 19 -14.88 -4.38 6.42
C ASP A 19 -13.92 -3.84 5.36
N TYR A 20 -12.75 -3.35 5.77
CA TYR A 20 -11.64 -3.18 4.84
C TYR A 20 -10.93 -4.52 4.63
N PRO A 21 -10.57 -4.87 3.39
CA PRO A 21 -9.71 -6.02 3.16
C PRO A 21 -8.32 -5.76 3.77
N GLN A 22 -7.61 -6.83 4.08
CA GLN A 22 -6.16 -6.76 4.31
C GLN A 22 -5.53 -5.98 3.15
N THR A 23 -4.74 -4.96 3.46
CA THR A 23 -4.15 -4.08 2.44
C THR A 23 -2.63 -4.00 2.60
N LEU A 24 -1.88 -4.32 1.56
CA LEU A 24 -0.45 -4.02 1.46
C LEU A 24 -0.23 -2.78 0.59
N ILE A 25 0.47 -1.78 1.13
CA ILE A 25 0.91 -0.60 0.38
C ILE A 25 2.43 -0.64 0.25
N MET A 26 2.92 -0.64 -0.99
CA MET A 26 4.35 -0.58 -1.30
C MET A 26 4.72 0.73 -1.99
N SER A 27 5.91 1.26 -1.69
CA SER A 27 6.42 2.49 -2.30
C SER A 27 7.96 2.49 -2.36
N SER A 28 8.54 3.49 -3.03
CA SER A 28 9.98 3.81 -2.97
C SER A 28 10.17 5.26 -2.51
N THR A 29 11.20 5.51 -1.70
CA THR A 29 11.58 6.88 -1.31
C THR A 29 12.08 7.70 -2.49
N ARG A 30 12.48 7.05 -3.59
CA ARG A 30 13.09 7.67 -4.78
C ARG A 30 12.15 7.72 -5.99
N ASP A 31 10.86 7.40 -5.84
CA ASP A 31 9.89 7.58 -6.93
C ASP A 31 9.71 9.07 -7.25
N ASP A 32 10.25 9.48 -8.39
CA ASP A 32 10.19 10.83 -8.94
C ASP A 32 9.00 11.04 -9.88
N ARG A 33 8.21 9.99 -10.16
CA ARG A 33 7.00 10.03 -11.00
C ARG A 33 5.74 10.11 -10.17
N VAL A 34 5.62 9.26 -9.14
CA VAL A 34 4.50 9.23 -8.21
C VAL A 34 5.02 9.40 -6.80
N HIS A 35 4.88 10.62 -6.27
CA HIS A 35 5.47 10.99 -5.00
C HIS A 35 5.05 10.05 -3.84
N PRO A 36 5.98 9.51 -3.04
CA PRO A 36 5.70 8.51 -1.99
C PRO A 36 4.76 9.01 -0.89
N GLY A 37 4.61 10.33 -0.75
CA GLY A 37 3.64 10.97 0.12
C GLY A 37 2.19 10.52 -0.09
N HIS A 38 1.82 10.00 -1.28
CA HIS A 38 0.51 9.38 -1.47
C HIS A 38 0.35 8.09 -0.65
N ALA A 39 1.32 7.19 -0.75
CA ALA A 39 1.35 5.92 -0.04
C ALA A 39 1.45 6.14 1.48
N ARG A 40 2.39 6.98 1.93
CA ARG A 40 2.60 7.31 3.35
C ARG A 40 1.33 7.84 4.02
N LYS A 41 0.66 8.83 3.40
CA LYS A 41 -0.57 9.42 3.97
C LYS A 41 -1.71 8.39 4.03
N MET A 42 -1.86 7.56 3.00
CA MET A 42 -2.90 6.52 2.97
C MET A 42 -2.67 5.48 4.06
N ALA A 43 -1.44 4.96 4.17
CA ALA A 43 -1.06 3.98 5.18
C ALA A 43 -1.30 4.52 6.61
N ALA A 44 -0.83 5.75 6.89
CA ALA A 44 -1.01 6.39 8.18
C ALA A 44 -2.50 6.53 8.55
N LYS A 45 -3.33 7.03 7.62
CA LYS A 45 -4.77 7.21 7.87
C LYS A 45 -5.50 5.87 8.08
N LEU A 46 -5.16 4.82 7.32
CA LEU A 46 -5.71 3.48 7.55
C LEU A 46 -5.31 2.92 8.91
N ALA A 47 -4.05 3.12 9.33
CA ALA A 47 -3.55 2.69 10.64
C ALA A 47 -4.24 3.44 11.80
N GLU A 48 -4.41 4.76 11.69
CA GLU A 48 -5.16 5.58 12.66
C GLU A 48 -6.62 5.11 12.80
N MET A 49 -7.23 4.69 11.68
CA MET A 49 -8.58 4.11 11.63
C MET A 49 -8.63 2.64 12.09
N ARG A 50 -7.50 2.07 12.56
CA ARG A 50 -7.33 0.67 12.95
C ARG A 50 -7.78 -0.32 11.86
N LYS A 51 -7.50 0.01 10.60
CA LYS A 51 -7.74 -0.88 9.45
C LYS A 51 -6.54 -1.79 9.22
N PRO A 52 -6.75 -3.01 8.71
CA PRO A 52 -5.67 -3.95 8.46
C PRO A 52 -4.81 -3.47 7.28
N VAL A 53 -3.71 -2.77 7.59
CA VAL A 53 -2.78 -2.24 6.60
C VAL A 53 -1.34 -2.60 6.94
N ALA A 54 -0.65 -3.17 5.97
CA ALA A 54 0.79 -3.34 5.94
C ALA A 54 1.41 -2.28 5.01
N TYR A 55 2.61 -1.79 5.37
CA TYR A 55 3.33 -0.80 4.59
C TYR A 55 4.78 -1.20 4.43
N TYR A 56 5.28 -1.17 3.19
CA TYR A 56 6.68 -1.40 2.87
C TYR A 56 7.21 -0.28 1.97
N GLU A 57 8.35 0.30 2.33
CA GLU A 57 8.99 1.35 1.53
C GLU A 57 10.46 1.05 1.35
N THR A 58 10.88 0.87 0.10
CA THR A 58 12.29 0.70 -0.24
C THR A 58 12.99 2.06 -0.33
N THR A 59 14.25 2.11 0.11
CA THR A 59 15.11 3.30 0.02
C THR A 59 15.80 3.45 -1.33
N GLU A 60 15.69 2.41 -2.17
CA GLU A 60 16.28 2.33 -3.50
C GLU A 60 15.18 2.27 -4.57
N GLY A 61 15.60 2.26 -5.84
CA GLY A 61 14.69 2.22 -6.97
C GLY A 61 14.18 3.59 -7.40
N GLY A 62 12.94 3.56 -7.87
CA GLY A 62 12.17 4.70 -8.36
C GLY A 62 10.73 4.22 -8.55
N HIS A 63 10.08 4.60 -9.64
CA HIS A 63 8.69 4.20 -9.89
C HIS A 63 8.44 2.69 -9.96
N ALA A 64 9.43 1.91 -10.41
CA ALA A 64 9.35 0.45 -10.44
C ALA A 64 9.70 -0.22 -9.10
N ALA A 65 10.07 0.58 -8.08
CA ALA A 65 10.55 0.20 -6.76
C ALA A 65 11.84 -0.64 -6.68
N ALA A 66 12.03 -1.66 -7.51
CA ALA A 66 13.24 -2.51 -7.50
C ALA A 66 14.35 -1.98 -8.43
N VAL A 67 15.63 -2.08 -8.01
CA VAL A 67 16.81 -1.74 -8.85
C VAL A 67 17.49 -2.95 -9.48
N ASP A 68 17.31 -4.15 -8.93
CA ASP A 68 17.93 -5.38 -9.39
C ASP A 68 16.98 -6.60 -9.25
N ASN A 69 17.47 -7.77 -9.65
CA ASN A 69 16.69 -9.01 -9.62
C ASN A 69 16.42 -9.52 -8.19
N GLU A 70 17.32 -9.24 -7.25
CA GLU A 70 17.17 -9.69 -5.86
C GLU A 70 16.05 -8.91 -5.18
N GLN A 71 16.06 -7.59 -5.29
CA GLN A 71 14.97 -6.74 -4.81
C GLN A 71 13.66 -7.05 -5.51
N ARG A 72 13.69 -7.30 -6.82
CA ARG A 72 12.49 -7.68 -7.56
C ARG A 72 11.93 -9.01 -7.04
N ALA A 73 12.76 -10.01 -6.81
CA ALA A 73 12.35 -11.28 -6.22
C ALA A 73 11.77 -11.07 -4.82
N PHE A 74 12.42 -10.28 -3.97
CA PHE A 74 11.93 -9.96 -2.64
C PHE A 74 10.55 -9.30 -2.66
N MET A 75 10.34 -8.29 -3.51
CA MET A 75 9.04 -7.61 -3.60
C MET A 75 7.92 -8.52 -4.12
N TRP A 76 8.26 -9.45 -5.04
CA TRP A 76 7.32 -10.48 -5.49
C TRP A 76 6.96 -11.43 -4.35
N THR A 77 7.96 -11.96 -3.65
CA THR A 77 7.73 -12.83 -2.49
C THR A 77 6.89 -12.13 -1.43
N LEU A 78 7.23 -10.89 -1.06
CA LEU A 78 6.45 -10.09 -0.11
C LEU A 78 4.98 -9.96 -0.53
N SER A 79 4.73 -9.69 -1.81
CA SER A 79 3.36 -9.56 -2.34
C SER A 79 2.61 -10.89 -2.32
N MET A 80 3.28 -11.99 -2.68
CA MET A 80 2.67 -13.32 -2.74
C MET A 80 2.39 -13.87 -1.34
N GLU A 81 3.33 -13.77 -0.40
CA GLU A 81 3.13 -14.16 1.00
C GLU A 81 1.99 -13.37 1.64
N PHE A 82 1.96 -12.05 1.43
CA PHE A 82 0.84 -11.23 1.90
C PHE A 82 -0.51 -11.71 1.35
N LEU A 83 -0.59 -12.05 0.07
CA LEU A 83 -1.82 -12.56 -0.53
C LEU A 83 -2.16 -13.95 -0.01
N TRP A 84 -1.18 -14.82 0.20
CA TRP A 84 -1.37 -16.15 0.78
C TRP A 84 -2.01 -16.02 2.17
N ASP A 85 -1.39 -15.25 3.06
CA ASP A 85 -1.90 -15.01 4.41
C ASP A 85 -3.28 -14.34 4.43
N ALA A 86 -3.53 -13.42 3.49
CA ALA A 86 -4.78 -12.65 3.45
C ALA A 86 -5.96 -13.43 2.85
N LEU A 87 -5.70 -14.43 2.00
CA LEU A 87 -6.74 -15.14 1.24
C LEU A 87 -6.92 -16.60 1.67
N ASP A 88 -5.90 -17.21 2.26
CA ASP A 88 -5.93 -18.57 2.78
C ASP A 88 -5.63 -18.58 4.30
N PRO A 89 -6.51 -17.98 5.12
CA PRO A 89 -6.30 -17.96 6.56
C PRO A 89 -6.30 -19.40 7.10
N PRO A 90 -5.40 -19.75 8.03
CA PRO A 90 -5.37 -21.10 8.62
C PRO A 90 -6.73 -21.43 9.24
N GLU A 91 -7.20 -22.66 9.03
CA GLU A 91 -8.43 -23.16 9.68
C GLU A 91 -8.27 -23.08 11.21
N GLU A 92 -9.29 -22.53 11.91
CA GLU A 92 -9.36 -22.46 13.38
C GLU A 92 -9.43 -23.84 14.04
#